data_AF-A0A3R8WHV8-F1
#
_entry.id   AF-A0A3R8WHV8-F1
#
_cell.length_a   1.000
_cell.length_b   1.000
_cell.length_c   1.000
_cell.angle_alpha   90.00
_cell.angle_beta   90.00
_cell.angle_gamma   90.00
#
_symmetry.space_group_name_H-M   'P 1'
#
loop_
_entity.id
_entity.type
_entity.pdbx_description
1 polymer ?
#
loop_
_entity_poly.entity_id
_entity_poly.type
_entity_poly.pdbx_seq_one_letter_code
_entity_poly.pdbx_strand_id
1 'polypeptide(L)'
;MKNIILLVFTLLILGCNSNYKKEGTITTSYEKSDLPTSPLFNTEIVEPTKLFDNIYFVGYEGVGAFVINTTRGIILIDAMWTNDDAKNVIIPSIKNLD
;
A
#
# COMPACT_ATOMS: atom_id res chain seq x y z
N MET A 1 39.36 -23.01 -7.91
CA MET A 1 38.17 -22.53 -7.16
C MET A 1 37.65 -21.16 -7.62
N LYS A 2 38.50 -20.22 -8.07
CA LYS A 2 38.07 -18.88 -8.54
C LYS A 2 37.18 -18.88 -9.80
N ASN A 3 37.36 -19.84 -10.71
CA ASN A 3 36.61 -19.88 -11.98
C ASN A 3 35.18 -20.45 -11.84
N ILE A 4 34.91 -21.22 -10.77
CA ILE A 4 33.57 -21.76 -10.48
C ILE A 4 32.66 -20.69 -9.87
N ILE A 5 33.22 -19.78 -9.06
CA ILE A 5 32.48 -18.66 -8.46
C ILE A 5 32.03 -17.66 -9.54
N LEU A 6 32.84 -17.44 -10.59
CA LEU A 6 32.50 -16.52 -11.67
C LEU A 6 31.38 -17.05 -12.59
N LEU A 7 31.25 -18.37 -12.73
CA LEU A 7 30.23 -19.02 -13.56
C LEU A 7 28.83 -19.01 -12.91
N VAL A 8 28.75 -19.01 -11.58
CA VAL A 8 27.47 -18.92 -10.85
C VAL A 8 26.92 -17.48 -10.89
N PHE A 9 27.80 -16.48 -10.92
CA PHE A 9 27.40 -15.06 -11.01
C PHE A 9 26.77 -14.70 -12.36
N THR A 10 27.17 -15.34 -13.47
CA THR A 10 26.61 -15.07 -14.80
C THR A 10 25.23 -15.69 -15.04
N LEU A 11 24.90 -16.81 -14.37
CA LEU A 11 23.56 -17.43 -14.51
C LEU A 11 22.46 -16.69 -13.74
N LEU A 12 22.80 -15.90 -12.70
CA LEU A 12 21.82 -15.15 -11.92
C LEU A 12 21.33 -13.87 -12.62
N ILE A 13 22.10 -13.30 -13.55
CA ILE A 13 21.75 -12.03 -14.22
C ILE A 13 20.90 -12.25 -15.50
N LEU A 14 20.80 -13.49 -16.00
CA LEU A 14 19.97 -13.84 -17.17
C LEU A 14 18.61 -14.48 -16.79
N GLY A 15 18.32 -14.64 -15.50
CA GLY A 15 17.26 -15.52 -15.00
C GLY A 15 15.87 -14.91 -14.73
N CYS A 16 15.59 -13.66 -15.11
CA CYS A 16 14.26 -13.07 -14.93
C CYS A 16 13.68 -12.53 -16.24
N ASN A 17 13.19 -13.45 -17.09
CA ASN A 17 12.11 -13.14 -18.03
C ASN A 17 10.84 -13.86 -17.52
N SER A 18 10.23 -13.36 -16.45
CA SER A 18 8.84 -13.70 -16.19
C SER A 18 8.00 -12.96 -17.23
N ASN A 19 7.45 -13.73 -18.16
CA ASN A 19 6.36 -13.23 -18.99
C ASN A 19 5.20 -12.94 -18.01
N TYR A 20 5.02 -11.67 -17.64
CA TYR A 20 3.80 -11.22 -16.97
C TYR A 20 2.64 -11.53 -17.93
N LYS A 21 1.93 -12.62 -17.67
CA LYS A 21 0.64 -12.85 -18.28
C LYS A 21 -0.26 -11.73 -17.75
N LYS A 22 -0.68 -10.83 -18.64
CA LYS A 22 -1.86 -10.01 -18.36
C LYS A 22 -2.99 -10.99 -18.06
N GLU A 23 -3.52 -10.89 -16.86
CA GLU A 23 -4.71 -11.61 -16.45
C GLU A 23 -5.79 -11.31 -17.48
N GLY A 24 -6.30 -12.38 -18.12
CA GLY A 24 -7.30 -12.26 -19.16
C GLY A 24 -8.51 -11.56 -18.60
N THR A 25 -9.06 -10.62 -19.36
CA THR A 25 -10.33 -9.96 -19.06
C THR A 25 -11.40 -11.02 -18.82
N ILE A 26 -11.70 -11.30 -17.55
CA ILE A 26 -12.83 -12.10 -17.15
C ILE A 26 -14.07 -11.27 -17.49
N THR A 27 -14.69 -11.55 -18.64
CA THR A 27 -16.04 -11.08 -18.95
C THR A 27 -17.03 -11.87 -18.09
N THR A 28 -17.10 -11.52 -16.82
CA THR A 28 -18.25 -11.81 -16.00
C THR A 28 -19.22 -10.66 -16.22
N SER A 29 -20.38 -10.98 -16.76
CA SER A 29 -21.56 -10.10 -16.70
C SER A 29 -22.04 -10.07 -15.24
N TYR A 30 -21.27 -9.47 -14.35
CA TYR A 30 -21.82 -8.87 -13.14
C TYR A 30 -22.44 -7.56 -13.59
N GLU A 31 -23.71 -7.34 -13.24
CA GLU A 31 -24.34 -6.04 -13.42
C GLU A 31 -23.40 -4.96 -12.86
N LYS A 32 -22.89 -4.13 -13.77
CA LYS A 32 -22.06 -2.95 -13.55
C LYS A 32 -22.91 -1.88 -12.83
N SER A 33 -23.40 -2.21 -11.65
CA SER A 33 -24.19 -1.32 -10.80
C SER A 33 -23.23 -0.64 -9.82
N ASP A 34 -22.91 0.62 -10.09
CA ASP A 34 -22.47 1.68 -9.15
C ASP A 34 -21.26 1.47 -8.21
N LEU A 35 -20.62 0.30 -8.16
CA LEU A 35 -19.44 0.05 -7.32
C LEU A 35 -18.26 1.03 -7.56
N PRO A 36 -17.83 1.35 -8.80
CA PRO A 36 -16.65 2.19 -9.00
C PRO A 36 -16.86 3.68 -8.65
N THR A 37 -18.10 4.10 -8.36
CA THR A 37 -18.43 5.49 -7.97
C THR A 37 -18.82 5.62 -6.50
N SER A 38 -18.76 4.54 -5.73
CA SER A 38 -19.05 4.61 -4.29
C SER A 38 -17.95 5.41 -3.56
N PRO A 39 -18.30 6.35 -2.68
CA PRO A 39 -17.33 7.06 -1.84
C PRO A 39 -16.43 6.13 -1.02
N LEU A 40 -16.87 4.89 -0.77
CA LEU A 40 -16.07 3.86 -0.09
C LEU A 40 -14.77 3.50 -0.82
N PHE A 41 -14.69 3.77 -2.12
CA PHE A 41 -13.50 3.53 -2.94
C PHE A 41 -12.82 4.82 -3.40
N ASN A 42 -13.15 5.98 -2.82
CA ASN A 42 -12.39 7.20 -3.09
C ASN A 42 -10.99 7.11 -2.46
N THR A 43 -9.96 7.15 -3.29
CA THR A 43 -8.54 7.08 -2.92
C THR A 43 -7.85 8.45 -2.88
N GLU A 44 -8.60 9.54 -2.81
CA GLU A 44 -8.03 10.85 -2.51
C GLU A 44 -7.43 10.85 -1.10
N ILE A 45 -6.13 11.14 -0.99
CA ILE A 45 -5.41 11.16 0.28
C ILE A 45 -5.85 12.37 1.08
N VAL A 46 -6.26 12.16 2.32
CA VAL A 46 -6.59 13.25 3.24
C VAL A 46 -5.36 13.66 4.06
N GLU A 47 -5.30 14.93 4.44
CA GLU A 47 -4.30 15.39 5.40
C GLU A 47 -4.45 14.63 6.73
N PRO A 48 -3.34 14.26 7.41
CA PRO A 48 -3.40 13.58 8.70
C PRO A 48 -4.28 14.35 9.68
N THR A 49 -5.45 13.80 10.01
CA THR A 49 -6.48 14.54 10.72
C THR A 49 -6.40 14.20 12.19
N LYS A 50 -6.07 15.20 13.02
CA LYS A 50 -6.08 15.06 14.48
C LYS A 50 -7.52 14.99 14.99
N LEU A 51 -7.92 13.83 15.51
CA LEU A 51 -9.24 13.60 16.10
C LEU A 51 -9.26 13.95 17.60
N PHE A 52 -8.18 13.61 18.30
CA PHE A 52 -7.93 13.92 19.72
C PHE A 52 -6.44 14.19 19.93
N ASP A 53 -6.03 14.59 21.14
CA ASP A 53 -4.64 14.96 21.47
C ASP A 53 -3.58 14.00 20.93
N ASN A 54 -3.86 12.69 20.97
CA ASN A 54 -2.95 11.63 20.57
C ASN A 54 -3.53 10.66 19.52
N ILE A 55 -4.69 10.96 18.92
CA ILE A 55 -5.37 10.05 17.98
C ILE A 55 -5.57 10.78 16.66
N TYR A 56 -5.08 10.17 15.59
CA TYR A 56 -5.12 10.71 14.24
C TYR A 56 -5.76 9.69 13.28
N PHE A 57 -6.45 10.21 12.27
CA PHE A 57 -6.84 9.45 11.08
C PHE A 57 -5.86 9.75 9.95
N VAL A 58 -5.40 8.70 9.26
CA VAL A 58 -4.54 8.80 8.07
C VAL A 58 -5.07 7.87 6.98
N GLY A 59 -5.03 8.29 5.72
CA GLY A 59 -5.49 7.43 4.62
C GLY A 59 -6.19 8.20 3.52
N TYR A 60 -7.13 7.52 2.89
CA TYR A 60 -8.00 8.07 1.87
C TYR A 60 -9.32 8.56 2.47
N GLU A 61 -10.11 9.30 1.68
CA GLU A 61 -11.49 9.63 2.04
C GLU A 61 -12.35 8.38 2.32
N GLY A 62 -12.18 7.31 1.53
CA GLY A 62 -13.00 6.09 1.62
C GLY A 62 -12.53 5.08 2.68
N VAL A 63 -11.22 5.04 2.98
CA VAL A 63 -10.62 4.09 3.92
C VAL A 63 -9.33 4.65 4.51
N GLY A 64 -9.06 4.35 5.77
CA GLY A 64 -7.82 4.77 6.41
C GLY A 64 -7.48 3.95 7.65
N ALA A 65 -6.40 4.35 8.29
CA ALA A 65 -5.90 3.78 9.52
C ALA A 65 -5.99 4.79 10.67
N PHE A 66 -6.09 4.29 11.89
CA PHE A 66 -5.96 5.12 13.08
C PHE A 66 -4.55 5.02 13.63
N VAL A 67 -4.01 6.17 13.99
CA VAL A 67 -2.67 6.31 14.55
C VAL A 67 -2.80 6.86 15.97
N ILE A 68 -2.28 6.12 16.94
CA ILE A 68 -2.17 6.59 18.32
C ILE A 68 -0.71 6.96 18.56
N ASN A 69 -0.45 8.26 18.74
CA ASN A 69 0.87 8.79 19.04
C ASN A 69 1.11 8.70 20.56
N THR A 70 2.11 7.92 20.97
CA THR A 70 2.49 7.77 22.38
C THR A 70 3.94 8.21 22.56
N THR A 71 4.31 8.53 23.80
CA THR A 71 5.70 8.87 24.14
C THR A 71 6.70 7.72 23.92
N ARG A 72 6.21 6.49 23.70
CA ARG A 72 7.02 5.28 23.48
C ARG A 72 7.06 4.85 22.00
N GLY A 73 6.34 5.55 21.13
CA GLY A 73 6.19 5.22 19.73
C GLY A 73 4.73 5.21 19.28
N ILE A 74 4.51 4.64 18.11
CA ILE A 74 3.22 4.65 17.42
C ILE A 74 2.51 3.31 17.60
N ILE A 75 1.20 3.35 17.85
CA ILE A 75 0.29 2.23 17.64
C ILE A 75 -0.50 2.52 16.37
N LEU A 76 -0.43 1.60 15.40
CA LEU A 76 -1.18 1.66 14.15
C LEU A 76 -2.32 0.64 14.21
N ILE A 77 -3.54 1.08 13.90
CA ILE A 77 -4.73 0.23 13.79
C ILE A 77 -5.22 0.29 12.34
N ASP A 78 -5.31 -0.89 11.72
CA ASP A 78 -5.48 -1.10 10.26
C ASP A 78 -4.19 -0.84 9.44
N ALA A 79 -4.11 -1.43 8.25
CA ALA A 79 -3.01 -1.30 7.29
C ALA A 79 -3.47 -0.99 5.86
N MET A 80 -4.76 -0.65 5.67
CA MET A 80 -5.36 -0.38 4.35
C MET A 80 -5.24 -1.60 3.41
N TRP A 81 -5.31 -1.42 2.09
CA TRP A 81 -5.48 -2.54 1.15
C TRP A 81 -4.18 -3.17 0.68
N THR A 82 -3.11 -2.38 0.50
CA THR A 82 -1.89 -2.81 -0.20
C THR A 82 -0.61 -2.34 0.47
N ASN A 83 0.51 -2.98 0.11
CA ASN A 83 1.84 -2.52 0.51
C ASN A 83 2.16 -1.11 -0.01
N ASP A 84 1.60 -0.73 -1.16
CA ASP A 84 1.78 0.62 -1.71
C ASP A 84 1.04 1.67 -0.88
N ASP A 85 -0.13 1.34 -0.31
CA ASP A 85 -0.82 2.22 0.64
C ASP A 85 0.04 2.45 1.89
N ALA A 86 0.62 1.38 2.44
CA ALA A 86 1.51 1.50 3.59
C ALA A 86 2.71 2.40 3.30
N LYS A 87 3.36 2.22 2.14
CA LYS A 87 4.57 2.94 1.74
C LYS A 87 4.31 4.39 1.37
N ASN A 88 3.24 4.66 0.63
CA ASN A 88 3.02 5.94 -0.04
C ASN A 88 1.92 6.79 0.62
N VAL A 89 1.12 6.22 1.52
CA VAL A 89 0.05 6.93 2.25
C VAL A 89 0.33 6.91 3.74
N ILE A 90 0.31 5.73 4.37
CA ILE A 90 0.40 5.61 5.84
C ILE A 90 1.73 6.16 6.37
N ILE A 91 2.87 5.69 5.85
CA ILE A 91 4.19 6.11 6.34
C ILE A 91 4.42 7.63 6.17
N PRO A 92 4.14 8.23 5.00
CA PRO A 92 4.24 9.68 4.84
C PRO A 92 3.32 10.46 5.78
N SER A 93 2.06 10.04 5.92
CA SER A 93 1.11 10.69 6.84
C SER A 93 1.58 10.65 8.29
N ILE A 94 2.12 9.53 8.78
CA ILE A 94 2.67 9.41 10.15
C ILE A 94 3.90 10.32 10.36
N LYS A 95 4.69 10.58 9.32
CA LYS A 95 5.84 11.49 9.42
C LYS A 95 5.44 12.96 9.52
N ASN A 96 4.22 13.28 9.11
CA ASN A 96 3.66 14.63 9.08
C ASN A 96 2.54 14.82 10.12
N LEU A 97 2.59 14.11 11.24
CA LEU A 97 1.68 14.39 12.36
C LEU A 97 2.13 15.69 13.04
N ASP A 98 1.17 16.58 13.32
CA ASP A 98 1.37 17.81 14.10
C ASP A 98 1.75 17.56 15.56
#